data_AF-A0A243G9V0-F1
#
_entry.id   AF-A0A243G9V0-F1
#
_cell.length_a   1.000
_cell.length_b   1.000
_cell.length_c   1.000
_cell.angle_alpha   90.00
_cell.angle_beta   90.00
_cell.angle_gamma   90.00
#
_symmetry.space_group_name_H-M   'P 1'
#
loop_
_entity.id
_entity.type
_entity.pdbx_description
1 polymer ?
#
loop_
_entity_poly.entity_id
_entity_poly.type
_entity_poly.pdbx_seq_one_letter_code
_entity_poly.pdbx_strand_id
1 'polypeptide(L)'
;MSEMIQFIRKMFYGVDTQYLVKSYIISMAVSGFLLYVSEVSFSLAIYIVLAGLLFPFATIVWDDLINTLMGGHFIILPLLFMLMWKAFKILMLYMLSPLIAPFGMLYVYIANGYYRKGE
;
A
#
# COMPACT_ATOMS: atom_id res chain seq x y z
N MET A 1 23.22 15.33 9.70
CA MET A 1 22.52 14.24 8.98
C MET A 1 21.11 14.74 8.72
N SER A 2 20.72 14.96 7.46
CA SER A 2 19.50 15.74 7.16
C SER A 2 18.23 15.09 7.73
N GLU A 3 17.34 15.90 8.30
CA GLU A 3 16.02 15.48 8.84
C GLU A 3 15.25 14.55 7.87
N MET A 4 15.37 14.81 6.58
CA MET A 4 14.77 14.01 5.51
C MET A 4 15.27 12.55 5.50
N ILE A 5 16.56 12.31 5.72
CA ILE A 5 17.12 10.94 5.75
C ILE A 5 16.59 10.19 6.98
N GLN A 6 16.46 10.87 8.11
CA GLN A 6 15.89 10.27 9.32
C GLN A 6 14.41 9.92 9.13
N PHE A 7 13.65 10.80 8.47
CA PHE A 7 12.26 10.55 8.11
C PHE A 7 12.11 9.30 7.22
N ILE A 8 12.86 9.24 6.11
CA ILE A 8 12.83 8.09 5.20
C ILE A 8 13.24 6.81 5.95
N ARG A 9 14.29 6.87 6.78
CA ARG A 9 14.72 5.72 7.57
C ARG A 9 13.60 5.23 8.50
N LYS A 10 12.94 6.13 9.24
CA LYS A 10 11.80 5.77 10.09
C LYS A 10 10.66 5.15 9.31
N MET A 11 10.42 5.58 8.08
CA MET A 11 9.36 5.03 7.23
C MET A 11 9.62 3.59 6.80
N PHE A 12 10.85 3.25 6.39
CA PHE A 12 11.18 1.91 5.90
C PHE A 12 11.49 0.91 7.02
N TYR A 13 12.19 1.35 8.07
CA TYR A 13 12.42 0.51 9.25
C TYR A 13 11.17 0.40 10.12
N GLY A 14 10.18 1.26 9.87
CA GLY A 14 8.98 1.38 10.67
C GLY A 14 7.87 0.37 10.37
N VAL A 15 8.09 -0.46 9.34
CA VAL A 15 7.12 -1.39 8.78
C VAL A 15 7.81 -2.74 8.67
N ASP A 16 7.06 -3.82 8.90
CA ASP A 16 7.55 -5.16 8.63
C ASP A 16 8.12 -5.28 7.20
N THR A 17 9.38 -5.69 7.10
CA THR A 17 10.10 -5.71 5.81
C THR A 17 9.48 -6.70 4.83
N GLN A 18 8.99 -7.84 5.31
CA GLN A 18 8.35 -8.83 4.43
C GLN A 18 7.04 -8.29 3.85
N TYR A 19 6.23 -7.63 4.67
CA TYR A 19 5.01 -6.96 4.23
C TYR A 19 5.32 -5.87 3.20
N LEU A 20 6.29 -5.00 3.49
CA LEU A 20 6.65 -3.89 2.62
C LEU A 20 7.12 -4.38 1.25
N VAL A 21 8.01 -5.39 1.21
CA VAL A 21 8.50 -6.00 -0.03
C VAL A 21 7.37 -6.64 -0.83
N LYS A 22 6.47 -7.39 -0.18
CA LYS A 22 5.30 -8.00 -0.85
C LYS A 22 4.42 -6.93 -1.51
N SER A 23 4.14 -5.83 -0.80
CA SER A 23 3.34 -4.73 -1.33
C SER A 23 4.01 -4.03 -2.52
N TYR A 24 5.34 -3.84 -2.49
CA TYR A 24 6.08 -3.28 -3.62
C TYR A 24 6.11 -4.21 -4.84
N ILE A 25 6.23 -5.53 -4.65
CA ILE A 25 6.14 -6.49 -5.76
C ILE A 25 4.77 -6.41 -6.44
N ILE A 26 3.70 -6.35 -5.64
CA ILE A 26 2.33 -6.22 -6.15
C ILE A 26 2.17 -4.88 -6.89
N SER A 27 2.62 -3.77 -6.31
CA SER A 27 2.47 -2.46 -6.95
C SER A 27 3.26 -2.39 -8.24
N MET A 28 4.50 -2.91 -8.28
CA MET A 28 5.32 -2.95 -9.49
C MET A 28 4.68 -3.79 -10.60
N ALA A 29 4.06 -4.93 -10.26
CA ALA A 29 3.33 -5.75 -11.23
C ALA A 29 2.13 -4.99 -11.81
N VAL A 30 1.37 -4.29 -10.96
CA VAL A 30 0.23 -3.45 -11.40
C VAL A 30 0.72 -2.28 -12.27
N SER A 31 1.78 -1.58 -11.86
CA SER A 31 2.38 -0.49 -12.64
C SER A 31 2.79 -0.98 -14.03
N GLY A 32 3.55 -2.09 -14.08
CA GLY A 32 4.04 -2.67 -15.33
C GLY A 32 2.90 -3.09 -16.24
N PHE A 33 1.86 -3.71 -15.71
CA PHE A 33 0.68 -4.07 -16.47
C PHE A 33 -0.05 -2.85 -17.05
N LEU A 34 -0.29 -1.81 -16.24
CA LEU A 34 -0.97 -0.59 -16.70
C LEU A 34 -0.18 0.16 -17.77
N LEU A 35 1.15 0.22 -17.63
CA LEU A 35 2.05 0.82 -18.62
C LEU A 35 2.13 0.01 -19.92
N TYR A 36 1.95 -1.32 -19.85
CA TYR A 36 2.00 -2.19 -21.02
C TYR A 36 0.71 -2.16 -21.84
N VAL A 37 -0.45 -2.16 -21.18
CA VAL A 37 -1.75 -2.33 -21.85
C VAL A 37 -2.32 -1.02 -22.40
N SER A 38 -1.84 0.13 -21.92
CA SER A 38 -2.41 1.43 -22.26
C SER A 38 -1.45 2.25 -23.13
N GLU A 39 -1.98 3.03 -24.08
CA GLU A 39 -1.23 4.17 -24.62
C GLU A 39 -1.20 5.27 -23.55
N VAL A 40 -0.14 5.27 -22.75
CA VAL A 40 -0.03 6.12 -21.56
C VAL A 40 0.60 7.46 -21.93
N SER A 41 -0.11 8.56 -21.68
CA SER A 41 0.48 9.90 -21.75
C SER A 41 1.56 10.07 -20.68
N PHE A 42 2.53 10.96 -20.90
CA PHE A 42 3.60 11.19 -19.93
C PHE A 42 3.08 11.50 -18.52
N SER A 43 2.02 12.30 -18.41
CA SER A 43 1.37 12.63 -17.13
C SER A 43 0.76 11.41 -16.44
N LEU A 44 0.11 10.52 -17.20
CA LEU A 44 -0.46 9.30 -16.65
C LEU A 44 0.63 8.32 -16.23
N ALA A 45 1.75 8.27 -16.96
CA ALA A 45 2.90 7.44 -16.60
C ALA A 45 3.52 7.89 -15.27
N ILE A 46 3.69 9.20 -15.07
CA ILE A 46 4.13 9.77 -13.79
C ILE A 46 3.18 9.36 -12.67
N TYR A 47 1.87 9.52 -12.89
CA TYR A 47 0.88 9.14 -11.90
C TYR A 47 0.94 7.64 -11.55
N ILE A 48 1.06 6.75 -12.54
CA ILE A 48 1.19 5.31 -12.32
C ILE A 48 2.42 5.01 -11.46
N VAL A 49 3.57 5.60 -11.78
CA VAL A 49 4.80 5.39 -11.00
C VAL A 49 4.65 5.92 -9.57
N LEU A 50 4.11 7.12 -9.40
CA LEU A 50 3.87 7.71 -8.08
C LEU A 50 2.91 6.86 -7.24
N ALA A 51 1.79 6.43 -7.82
CA ALA A 51 0.85 5.53 -7.17
C ALA A 51 1.51 4.20 -6.78
N GLY A 52 2.37 3.63 -7.64
CA GLY A 52 3.10 2.40 -7.35
C GLY A 52 4.08 2.53 -6.19
N LEU A 53 4.78 3.67 -6.07
CA LEU A 53 5.71 3.96 -4.99
C LEU A 53 4.98 4.19 -3.65
N LEU A 54 3.81 4.81 -3.70
CA LEU A 54 3.00 5.17 -2.53
C LEU A 54 2.09 4.02 -2.06
N PHE A 55 1.84 3.03 -2.91
CA PHE A 55 0.89 1.94 -2.66
C PHE A 55 1.09 1.22 -1.31
N PRO A 56 2.30 0.83 -0.90
CA PRO A 56 2.48 0.11 0.37
C PRO A 56 2.03 0.89 1.60
N PHE A 57 2.07 2.23 1.56
CA PHE A 57 1.60 3.06 2.66
C PHE A 57 0.08 3.19 2.67
N ALA A 58 -0.56 3.20 1.49
CA ALA A 58 -2.01 3.15 1.39
C ALA A 58 -2.58 1.81 1.90
N THR A 59 -1.87 0.70 1.66
CA THR A 59 -2.30 -0.61 2.17
C THR A 59 -2.23 -0.72 3.69
N ILE A 60 -1.27 -0.05 4.34
CA ILE A 60 -1.18 0.00 5.81
C ILE A 60 -2.45 0.63 6.40
N VAL A 61 -2.86 1.79 5.88
CA VAL A 61 -4.07 2.50 6.36
C VAL A 61 -5.31 1.62 6.20
N TRP A 62 -5.46 0.99 5.03
CA TRP A 62 -6.59 0.12 4.77
C TRP A 62 -6.62 -1.11 5.68
N ASP A 63 -5.48 -1.77 5.85
CA ASP A 63 -5.39 -2.97 6.67
C ASP A 63 -5.72 -2.64 8.14
N ASP A 64 -5.21 -1.52 8.66
CA ASP A 64 -5.51 -1.06 10.01
C ASP A 64 -6.99 -0.66 10.18
N LEU A 65 -7.55 0.05 9.21
CA LEU A 65 -8.97 0.42 9.19
C LEU A 65 -9.88 -0.80 9.21
N ILE A 66 -9.65 -1.78 8.32
CA ILE A 66 -10.46 -2.99 8.24
C ILE A 66 -10.31 -3.82 9.52
N ASN A 67 -9.10 -3.98 10.05
CA ASN A 67 -8.89 -4.69 11.31
C ASN A 67 -9.67 -4.04 12.46
N THR A 68 -9.66 -2.70 12.52
CA THR A 68 -10.40 -1.91 13.51
C THR A 68 -11.91 -2.10 13.35
N LEU A 69 -12.43 -2.01 12.12
CA LEU A 69 -13.85 -2.18 11.82
C LEU A 69 -14.34 -3.61 12.07
N MET A 70 -13.51 -4.61 11.79
CA MET A 70 -13.83 -6.01 11.99
C MET A 70 -13.79 -6.44 13.47
N GLY A 71 -13.15 -5.67 14.35
CA GLY A 71 -13.12 -5.95 15.78
C GLY A 71 -12.56 -7.33 16.13
N GLY A 72 -11.63 -7.86 15.31
CA GLY A 72 -11.07 -9.21 15.47
C GLY A 72 -11.91 -10.34 14.85
N HIS A 73 -13.04 -10.04 14.21
CA HIS A 73 -13.78 -11.02 13.42
C HIS A 73 -13.15 -11.22 12.04
N PHE A 74 -13.25 -12.44 11.51
CA PHE A 74 -12.81 -12.76 10.16
C PHE A 74 -13.99 -13.25 9.32
N ILE A 75 -14.03 -12.85 8.05
CA ILE A 75 -15.06 -13.28 7.11
C ILE A 75 -14.47 -14.41 6.24
N ILE A 76 -15.14 -15.56 6.25
CA ILE A 76 -14.80 -16.68 5.36
C ILE A 76 -15.61 -16.53 4.08
N LEU A 77 -14.92 -16.43 2.94
CA LEU A 77 -15.52 -16.34 1.61
C LEU A 77 -15.05 -17.53 0.77
N PRO A 78 -15.86 -18.03 -0.18
CA PRO A 78 -15.37 -18.99 -1.16
C PRO A 78 -14.18 -18.43 -1.94
N LEU A 79 -13.27 -19.30 -2.36
CA LEU A 79 -11.97 -18.93 -2.92
C LEU A 79 -12.09 -17.90 -4.06
N LEU A 80 -13.01 -18.10 -5.00
CA LEU A 80 -13.20 -17.20 -6.14
C LEU A 80 -13.59 -15.79 -5.69
N PHE A 81 -14.56 -15.67 -4.78
CA PHE A 81 -14.99 -14.38 -4.25
C PHE A 81 -13.88 -13.68 -3.45
N MET A 82 -13.11 -14.44 -2.67
CA MET A 82 -11.97 -13.90 -1.93
C MET A 82 -10.90 -13.32 -2.87
N LEU A 83 -10.58 -14.02 -3.96
CA LEU A 83 -9.60 -13.56 -4.94
C LEU A 83 -10.09 -12.31 -5.68
N MET A 84 -11.35 -12.28 -6.11
CA MET A 84 -11.95 -11.10 -6.74
C MET A 84 -11.95 -9.90 -5.80
N TRP A 85 -12.33 -10.10 -4.53
CA TRP A 85 -12.30 -9.04 -3.51
C TRP A 85 -10.88 -8.50 -3.30
N LYS A 86 -9.88 -9.39 -3.25
CA LYS A 86 -8.48 -9.01 -3.09
C LYS A 86 -7.95 -8.22 -4.28
N ALA A 87 -8.29 -8.63 -5.51
CA ALA A 87 -7.93 -7.90 -6.72
C ALA A 87 -8.59 -6.51 -6.77
N PHE A 88 -9.88 -6.44 -6.46
CA PHE A 88 -10.63 -5.18 -6.37
C PHE A 88 -9.98 -4.22 -5.38
N LYS A 89 -9.69 -4.69 -4.15
CA LYS A 89 -8.98 -3.92 -3.13
C LYS A 89 -7.65 -3.37 -3.66
N ILE A 90 -6.83 -4.21 -4.29
CA ILE A 90 -5.51 -3.82 -4.79
C ILE A 90 -5.66 -2.69 -5.83
N LEU A 91 -6.54 -2.84 -6.81
CA LEU A 91 -6.73 -1.84 -7.86
C LEU A 91 -7.29 -0.52 -7.29
N MET A 92 -8.29 -0.60 -6.41
CA MET A 92 -8.89 0.57 -5.77
C MET A 92 -7.84 1.34 -4.95
N LEU A 93 -7.07 0.65 -4.09
CA LEU A 93 -6.03 1.28 -3.28
C LEU A 93 -4.87 1.80 -4.13
N TYR A 94 -4.56 1.15 -5.24
CA TYR A 94 -3.55 1.62 -6.17
C TYR A 94 -3.94 2.97 -6.77
N MET A 95 -5.16 3.08 -7.31
CA MET A 95 -5.65 4.36 -7.86
C MET A 95 -5.74 5.45 -6.80
N LEU A 96 -6.18 5.11 -5.58
CA LEU A 96 -6.29 6.09 -4.50
C LEU A 96 -5.00 6.29 -3.72
N SER A 97 -3.90 5.63 -4.12
CA SER A 97 -2.66 5.62 -3.36
C SER A 97 -2.09 7.02 -3.09
N PRO A 98 -2.00 7.95 -4.06
CA PRO A 98 -1.49 9.29 -3.80
C PRO A 98 -2.30 10.08 -2.77
N LEU A 99 -3.59 9.75 -2.59
CA LEU A 99 -4.47 10.39 -1.63
C LEU A 99 -4.38 9.74 -0.24
N ILE A 100 -4.31 8.41 -0.18
CA ILE A 100 -4.37 7.64 1.08
C ILE A 100 -2.98 7.50 1.72
N ALA A 101 -1.93 7.33 0.91
CA ALA A 101 -0.58 7.07 1.38
C ALA A 101 -0.01 8.13 2.34
N PRO A 102 -0.28 9.45 2.21
CA PRO A 102 0.17 10.44 3.19
C PRO A 102 -0.28 10.12 4.62
N PHE A 103 -1.49 9.59 4.80
CA PHE A 103 -1.97 9.15 6.12
C PHE A 103 -1.20 7.94 6.65
N GLY A 104 -0.90 6.98 5.78
CA GLY A 104 -0.10 5.81 6.12
C GLY A 104 1.34 6.18 6.51
N MET A 105 1.92 7.13 5.78
CA MET A 105 3.24 7.67 6.10
C MET A 105 3.23 8.37 7.47
N LEU A 106 2.24 9.23 7.71
CA LEU A 106 2.11 9.91 9.00
C LEU A 106 1.91 8.91 10.15
N TYR A 107 1.08 7.88 9.93
CA TYR A 107 0.83 6.83 10.91
C TYR A 107 2.11 6.10 11.32
N VAL A 108 2.90 5.62 10.34
CA VAL A 108 4.18 4.94 10.61
C VAL A 108 5.18 5.88 11.31
N TYR A 109 5.21 7.15 10.92
CA TYR A 109 6.10 8.14 11.52
C TYR A 109 5.76 8.42 13.00
N ILE A 110 4.47 8.58 13.32
CA ILE A 110 4.01 8.84 14.70
C ILE A 110 4.09 7.59 15.58
N ALA A 111 3.79 6.41 15.03
CA ALA A 111 3.82 5.14 15.75
C ALA A 111 5.26 4.65 16.08
N ASN A 112 6.28 5.51 15.93
CA ASN A 112 7.70 5.16 16.05
C ASN A 112 8.12 3.95 15.21
N GLY A 113 7.41 3.69 14.11
CA GLY A 113 7.79 2.65 13.18
C GLY A 113 7.57 1.20 13.68
N TYR A 114 6.45 0.92 14.35
CA TYR A 114 6.10 -0.48 14.61
C TYR A 114 4.70 -0.81 14.10
N TYR A 115 4.53 -0.82 12.77
CA TYR A 115 3.42 -1.55 12.17
C TYR A 115 3.81 -3.04 12.04
N ARG A 116 3.37 -3.85 13.02
CA ARG A 116 3.37 -5.31 12.92
C ARG A 116 1.99 -5.74 12.45
N LYS A 117 1.89 -6.25 11.24
CA LYS A 117 0.72 -7.02 10.85
C LYS A 117 0.68 -8.24 11.78
N GLY A 118 -0.33 -8.28 12.65
CA GLY A 118 -0.58 -9.44 13.51
C GLY A 118 -0.63 -10.71 12.66
N GLU A 119 0.07 -11.74 13.13
CA GLU A 119 -0.04 -13.10 12.62
C GLU A 119 -1.50 -13.57 12.66
#